data_AF-A0A928HVT0-F1
#
_entry.id   AF-A0A928HVT0-F1
#
_cell.length_a   1.000
_cell.length_b   1.000
_cell.length_c   1.000
_cell.angle_alpha   90.00
_cell.angle_beta   90.00
_cell.angle_gamma   90.00
#
_symmetry.space_group_name_H-M   'P 1'
#
loop_
_entity.id
_entity.type
_entity.pdbx_description
1 polymer ?
#
loop_
_entity_poly.entity_id
_entity_poly.type
_entity_poly.pdbx_seq_one_letter_code
_entity_poly.pdbx_strand_id
1 'polypeptide(L)'
;MKKLNRILFSILLLFALLFSASACKPNGAEDGTGNQGDGTSEFGSQYDTITVSEALELAKAHTSTSSPEKYYVVGTLTEIEKASSGRMYISDGTASIYVYKSSLQNGAQVSESDVALGDVLLIYGTLRNYKGTLEIDEGTIIDYYTPGVDTPPAQDENDPYINIDIDEFYENYTPATSHADALYRSKHGLMSGTIADQDQAPTVSAYQPRQDGKLIRNTEMLYSADGNTYYVVDAHGEVVMEIYKGGAYIMLEEVAAYVFAFGEPPANQSYDKDTNPKESIFGKYLRVNHTKFSGNTRQYPFEPELPNISGCGGDLTYYEMDVGTTGTDCDPSYASAPYNSGYSITRGAARIVYTCSDYDRNGTIDHDERYVFYTYNHYNDFQEYLNYEGGWGEMFGNITGGGSISSETDYNPTSYVPTTLAPITRTSEASVVYVIHYFDKKSLYGIAA
;
A
#
# COMPACT_ATOMS: atom_id res chain seq x y z
N MET A 1 28.05 -2.96 64.30
CA MET A 1 28.68 -4.17 64.90
C MET A 1 28.61 -5.30 63.89
N LYS A 2 29.59 -6.24 63.91
CA LYS A 2 29.60 -7.64 63.37
C LYS A 2 28.58 -7.97 62.24
N LYS A 3 28.94 -8.22 60.96
CA LYS A 3 29.87 -9.21 60.33
C LYS A 3 29.41 -10.69 60.48
N LEU A 4 29.54 -11.46 59.37
CA LEU A 4 29.23 -12.89 59.13
C LEU A 4 27.73 -13.23 58.87
N ASN A 5 27.35 -14.24 58.05
CA ASN A 5 28.13 -15.35 57.47
C ASN A 5 27.63 -15.89 56.11
N ARG A 6 28.49 -16.62 55.38
CA ARG A 6 28.19 -17.47 54.18
C ARG A 6 27.85 -18.92 54.59
N ILE A 7 27.27 -19.72 53.67
CA ILE A 7 27.34 -21.21 53.45
C ILE A 7 26.30 -21.49 52.34
N LEU A 8 26.62 -21.74 51.06
CA LEU A 8 27.17 -22.94 50.38
C LEU A 8 26.48 -24.28 50.72
N PHE A 9 25.83 -24.92 49.72
CA PHE A 9 25.83 -26.38 49.60
C PHE A 9 25.67 -26.80 48.13
N SER A 10 26.51 -27.74 47.69
CA SER A 10 26.49 -28.31 46.34
C SER A 10 25.89 -29.71 46.38
N ILE A 11 25.18 -30.13 45.32
CA ILE A 11 25.02 -31.54 44.99
C ILE A 11 25.39 -31.76 43.52
N LEU A 12 26.30 -32.71 43.33
CA LEU A 12 26.80 -33.22 42.06
C LEU A 12 26.21 -34.61 41.87
N LEU A 13 25.73 -34.98 40.68
CA LEU A 13 25.66 -36.38 40.31
C LEU A 13 25.99 -36.60 38.83
N LEU A 14 27.02 -37.40 38.59
CA LEU A 14 27.40 -37.92 37.28
C LEU A 14 26.37 -38.95 36.80
N PHE A 15 26.18 -39.02 35.49
CA PHE A 15 26.32 -40.30 34.81
C PHE A 15 26.99 -40.11 33.45
N ALA A 16 28.13 -40.75 33.26
CA ALA A 16 28.80 -40.89 31.97
C ALA A 16 28.70 -42.35 31.54
N LEU A 17 28.51 -42.59 30.26
CA LEU A 17 28.71 -43.91 29.65
C LEU A 17 29.53 -43.73 28.36
N LEU A 18 30.46 -44.66 28.16
CA LEU A 18 31.71 -44.43 27.44
C LEU A 18 31.79 -45.24 26.13
N PHE A 19 32.35 -44.59 25.09
CA PHE A 19 33.22 -45.16 24.04
C PHE A 19 32.57 -46.14 23.04
N SER A 20 33.08 -46.36 21.82
CA SER A 20 34.32 -45.96 21.11
C SER A 20 34.00 -45.79 19.60
N ALA A 21 34.40 -44.76 18.86
CA ALA A 21 35.73 -44.20 18.54
C ALA A 21 36.47 -44.88 17.36
N SER A 22 36.46 -44.19 16.20
CA SER A 22 37.46 -44.15 15.11
C SER A 22 36.88 -43.25 14.00
N ALA A 23 37.55 -42.35 13.30
CA ALA A 23 38.79 -41.58 13.54
C ALA A 23 38.69 -40.30 12.62
N CYS A 24 39.40 -39.19 12.80
CA CYS A 24 40.51 -38.88 13.70
C CYS A 24 40.41 -37.43 14.26
N LYS A 25 41.44 -36.60 14.06
CA LYS A 25 41.63 -35.18 14.41
C LYS A 25 42.79 -34.62 13.51
N PRO A 26 43.17 -33.32 13.53
CA PRO A 26 42.72 -32.22 14.39
C PRO A 26 42.40 -30.86 13.72
N ASN A 27 41.63 -30.06 14.47
CA ASN A 27 41.76 -28.62 14.78
C ASN A 27 42.02 -27.57 13.68
N GLY A 28 41.14 -26.56 13.68
CA GLY A 28 41.43 -25.18 13.31
C GLY A 28 40.31 -24.27 13.83
N ALA A 29 40.42 -23.80 15.07
CA ALA A 29 39.54 -22.78 15.61
C ALA A 29 40.35 -21.48 15.73
N GLU A 30 39.97 -20.46 14.97
CA GLU A 30 40.35 -19.07 15.22
C GLU A 30 39.14 -18.15 15.08
N ASP A 31 39.33 -16.96 15.63
CA ASP A 31 38.33 -15.94 15.94
C ASP A 31 37.84 -15.19 14.68
N GLY A 32 36.76 -14.42 14.82
CA GLY A 32 36.04 -13.85 13.70
C GLY A 32 36.75 -12.73 12.93
N THR A 33 36.36 -12.58 11.67
CA THR A 33 36.20 -11.29 10.96
C THR A 33 35.39 -11.56 9.71
N GLY A 34 34.41 -10.71 9.40
CA GLY A 34 33.44 -10.99 8.34
C GLY A 34 33.97 -10.75 6.94
N ASN A 35 33.30 -11.37 5.95
CA ASN A 35 32.94 -10.67 4.72
C ASN A 35 31.61 -11.20 4.16
N GLN A 36 30.89 -10.36 3.43
CA GLN A 36 29.54 -10.61 2.92
C GLN A 36 29.48 -11.71 1.84
N GLY A 37 28.31 -12.34 1.71
CA GLY A 37 27.94 -13.26 0.62
C GLY A 37 26.45 -13.14 0.30
N ASP A 38 26.18 -12.79 -0.95
CA ASP A 38 24.87 -12.65 -1.63
C ASP A 38 23.84 -13.73 -1.24
N GLY A 39 22.70 -13.30 -0.70
CA GLY A 39 21.65 -14.15 -0.12
C GLY A 39 20.55 -14.61 -1.08
N THR A 40 20.80 -14.67 -2.40
CA THR A 40 19.77 -15.01 -3.40
C THR A 40 19.77 -16.48 -3.88
N SER A 41 20.63 -17.34 -3.33
CA SER A 41 20.83 -18.73 -3.83
C SER A 41 20.48 -19.87 -2.87
N GLU A 42 19.78 -19.62 -1.75
CA GLU A 42 19.70 -20.62 -0.65
C GLU A 42 18.36 -21.35 -0.41
N PHE A 43 17.20 -20.92 -0.96
CA PHE A 43 15.94 -21.64 -0.69
C PHE A 43 15.95 -23.06 -1.27
N GLY A 44 15.78 -24.06 -0.40
CA GLY A 44 15.85 -25.47 -0.79
C GLY A 44 17.27 -26.00 -1.02
N SER A 45 18.32 -25.18 -0.86
CA SER A 45 19.73 -25.56 -1.11
C SER A 45 20.26 -26.66 -0.18
N GLN A 46 19.60 -26.88 0.96
CA GLN A 46 19.86 -28.00 1.88
C GLN A 46 19.30 -29.34 1.39
N TYR A 47 18.55 -29.35 0.27
CA TYR A 47 17.99 -30.53 -0.37
C TYR A 47 18.58 -30.75 -1.77
N ASP A 48 18.73 -32.01 -2.16
CA ASP A 48 19.13 -32.40 -3.51
C ASP A 48 17.92 -32.24 -4.44
N THR A 49 17.79 -31.06 -5.06
CA THR A 49 16.65 -30.64 -5.87
C THR A 49 16.89 -30.88 -7.35
N ILE A 50 15.80 -31.13 -8.10
CA ILE A 50 15.80 -31.20 -9.57
C ILE A 50 14.96 -30.06 -10.16
N THR A 51 15.28 -29.64 -11.37
CA THR A 51 14.48 -28.64 -12.12
C THR A 51 13.12 -29.20 -12.54
N VAL A 52 12.16 -28.33 -12.85
CA VAL A 52 10.84 -28.77 -13.36
C VAL A 52 11.01 -29.48 -14.71
N SER A 53 11.94 -29.02 -15.55
CA SER A 53 12.28 -29.70 -16.81
C SER A 53 12.78 -31.13 -16.61
N GLU A 54 13.67 -31.37 -15.65
CA GLU A 54 14.14 -32.73 -15.31
C GLU A 54 13.02 -33.59 -14.71
N ALA A 55 12.18 -33.01 -13.84
CA ALA A 55 11.02 -33.69 -13.27
C ALA A 55 10.03 -34.14 -14.37
N LEU A 56 9.81 -33.31 -15.40
CA LEU A 56 8.98 -33.65 -16.55
C LEU A 56 9.59 -34.78 -17.41
N GLU A 57 10.91 -34.80 -17.64
CA GLU A 57 11.55 -35.90 -18.38
C GLU A 57 11.49 -37.22 -17.60
N LEU A 58 11.71 -37.20 -16.29
CA LEU A 58 11.56 -38.39 -15.43
C LEU A 58 10.09 -38.86 -15.40
N ALA A 59 9.14 -37.95 -15.23
CA ALA A 59 7.70 -38.27 -15.24
C ALA A 59 7.27 -38.98 -16.53
N LYS A 60 7.78 -38.57 -17.71
CA LYS A 60 7.47 -39.20 -19.01
C LYS A 60 7.78 -40.69 -19.04
N ALA A 61 8.82 -41.15 -18.35
CA ALA A 61 9.21 -42.56 -18.28
C ALA A 61 8.26 -43.43 -17.43
N HIS A 62 7.42 -42.82 -16.59
CA HIS A 62 6.64 -43.49 -15.54
C HIS A 62 5.14 -43.52 -15.86
N THR A 63 4.76 -44.20 -16.94
CA THR A 63 3.36 -44.23 -17.47
C THR A 63 2.40 -45.15 -16.70
N SER A 64 2.90 -46.23 -16.10
CA SER A 64 2.06 -47.27 -15.47
C SER A 64 1.97 -47.09 -13.96
N THR A 65 3.09 -46.79 -13.33
CA THR A 65 3.28 -46.54 -11.89
C THR A 65 4.16 -45.32 -11.74
N SER A 66 4.04 -44.61 -10.61
CA SER A 66 4.95 -43.53 -10.24
C SER A 66 6.40 -44.02 -10.09
N SER A 67 7.36 -43.09 -10.08
CA SER A 67 8.78 -43.38 -9.86
C SER A 67 9.01 -44.17 -8.55
N PRO A 68 10.00 -45.08 -8.50
CA PRO A 68 10.34 -45.80 -7.26
C PRO A 68 11.02 -44.89 -6.22
N GLU A 69 11.61 -43.79 -6.67
CA GLU A 69 12.24 -42.75 -5.86
C GLU A 69 11.31 -41.53 -5.75
N LYS A 70 11.50 -40.73 -4.70
CA LYS A 70 10.89 -39.41 -4.54
C LYS A 70 11.96 -38.33 -4.76
N TYR A 71 11.56 -37.21 -5.34
CA TYR A 71 12.43 -36.10 -5.69
C TYR A 71 11.96 -34.82 -5.02
N TYR A 72 12.89 -33.92 -4.72
CA TYR A 72 12.60 -32.55 -4.31
C TYR A 72 12.54 -31.66 -5.55
N VAL A 73 11.44 -30.93 -5.72
CA VAL A 73 11.21 -30.00 -6.84
C VAL A 73 10.81 -28.66 -6.26
N VAL A 74 11.46 -27.59 -6.71
CA VAL A 74 11.13 -26.20 -6.33
C VAL A 74 10.41 -25.51 -7.49
N GLY A 75 9.38 -24.73 -7.19
CA GLY A 75 8.72 -23.88 -8.18
C GLY A 75 7.67 -22.94 -7.59
N THR A 76 7.40 -21.85 -8.31
CA THR A 76 6.36 -20.88 -8.01
C THR A 76 4.97 -21.47 -8.29
N LEU A 77 4.07 -21.41 -7.31
CA LEU A 77 2.66 -21.77 -7.41
C LEU A 77 1.95 -20.80 -8.37
N THR A 78 1.52 -21.33 -9.52
CA THR A 78 0.95 -20.55 -10.62
C THR A 78 -0.55 -20.76 -10.82
N GLU A 79 -1.09 -21.88 -10.34
CA GLU A 79 -2.54 -22.16 -10.36
C GLU A 79 -2.93 -23.11 -9.22
N ILE A 80 -4.06 -22.82 -8.57
CA ILE A 80 -4.72 -23.72 -7.60
C ILE A 80 -5.98 -24.30 -8.26
N GLU A 81 -5.86 -25.47 -8.89
CA GLU A 81 -7.02 -26.12 -9.56
C GLU A 81 -8.08 -26.54 -8.53
N LYS A 82 -7.65 -27.07 -7.38
CA LYS A 82 -8.50 -27.34 -6.21
C LYS A 82 -7.67 -27.67 -4.96
N ALA A 83 -7.50 -26.69 -4.06
CA ALA A 83 -6.77 -26.86 -2.81
C ALA A 83 -7.31 -28.03 -1.96
N SER A 84 -8.64 -28.10 -1.77
CA SER A 84 -9.33 -29.18 -1.03
C SER A 84 -9.23 -30.60 -1.63
N SER A 85 -8.40 -30.80 -2.65
CA SER A 85 -7.99 -32.11 -3.16
C SER A 85 -6.49 -32.17 -3.50
N GLY A 86 -5.72 -31.17 -3.04
CA GLY A 86 -4.28 -31.04 -3.24
C GLY A 86 -3.86 -30.93 -4.71
N ARG A 87 -4.62 -30.19 -5.54
CA ARG A 87 -4.40 -30.06 -6.99
C ARG A 87 -3.98 -28.65 -7.36
N MET A 88 -2.78 -28.51 -7.93
CA MET A 88 -2.13 -27.22 -8.21
C MET A 88 -1.03 -27.36 -9.28
N TYR A 89 -0.53 -26.24 -9.81
CA TYR A 89 0.58 -26.19 -10.75
C TYR A 89 1.73 -25.32 -10.21
N ILE A 90 2.96 -25.83 -10.31
CA ILE A 90 4.18 -25.07 -10.01
C ILE A 90 5.00 -24.82 -11.30
N SER A 91 5.84 -23.79 -11.30
CA SER A 91 6.70 -23.40 -12.42
C SER A 91 8.07 -22.93 -11.94
N ASP A 92 9.15 -23.31 -12.62
CA ASP A 92 10.50 -22.74 -12.41
C ASP A 92 10.80 -21.55 -13.35
N GLY A 93 9.79 -21.04 -14.05
CA GLY A 93 9.91 -20.01 -15.08
C GLY A 93 10.33 -20.53 -16.45
N THR A 94 10.85 -21.77 -16.54
CA THR A 94 11.20 -22.43 -17.81
C THR A 94 10.17 -23.48 -18.22
N ALA A 95 9.61 -24.19 -17.23
CA ALA A 95 8.60 -25.22 -17.41
C ALA A 95 7.64 -25.27 -16.22
N SER A 96 6.46 -25.88 -16.41
CA SER A 96 5.46 -26.10 -15.36
C SER A 96 5.08 -27.57 -15.24
N ILE A 97 4.82 -28.02 -14.01
CA ILE A 97 4.38 -29.38 -13.68
C ILE A 97 3.19 -29.35 -12.72
N TYR A 98 2.30 -30.32 -12.90
CA TYR A 98 1.12 -30.51 -12.06
C TYR A 98 1.48 -31.26 -10.77
N VAL A 99 0.87 -30.88 -9.65
CA VAL A 99 1.06 -31.52 -8.34
C VAL A 99 -0.27 -32.12 -7.88
N TYR A 100 -0.26 -33.40 -7.53
CA TYR A 100 -1.45 -34.19 -7.21
C TYR A 100 -1.42 -34.76 -5.79
N LYS A 101 -2.58 -34.76 -5.12
CA LYS A 101 -2.77 -35.14 -3.70
C LYS A 101 -1.84 -34.39 -2.73
N SER A 102 -1.57 -33.11 -3.03
CA SER A 102 -0.70 -32.26 -2.21
C SER A 102 -1.09 -32.29 -0.72
N SER A 103 -0.09 -32.41 0.14
CA SER A 103 -0.21 -32.50 1.60
C SER A 103 0.83 -31.62 2.28
N LEU A 104 0.55 -31.13 3.49
CA LEU A 104 1.54 -30.44 4.32
C LEU A 104 2.51 -31.46 4.97
N GLN A 105 3.69 -31.01 5.39
CA GLN A 105 4.71 -31.85 6.05
C GLN A 105 4.17 -32.65 7.27
N ASN A 106 3.15 -32.13 7.95
CA ASN A 106 2.47 -32.78 9.08
C ASN A 106 1.42 -33.87 8.66
N GLY A 107 1.24 -34.10 7.37
CA GLY A 107 0.27 -35.05 6.79
C GLY A 107 -1.15 -34.51 6.59
N ALA A 108 -1.42 -33.23 6.91
CA ALA A 108 -2.70 -32.60 6.62
C ALA A 108 -2.91 -32.39 5.11
N GLN A 109 -4.18 -32.31 4.70
CA GLN A 109 -4.53 -31.85 3.35
C GLN A 109 -4.35 -30.33 3.26
N VAL A 110 -3.87 -29.84 2.12
CA VAL A 110 -3.71 -28.40 1.86
C VAL A 110 -5.08 -27.72 1.73
N SER A 111 -5.20 -26.51 2.25
CA SER A 111 -6.36 -25.63 2.15
C SER A 111 -6.01 -24.30 1.47
N GLU A 112 -7.02 -23.51 1.13
CA GLU A 112 -6.85 -22.22 0.41
C GLU A 112 -6.19 -21.13 1.28
N SER A 113 -6.02 -21.37 2.58
CA SER A 113 -5.29 -20.49 3.50
C SER A 113 -3.86 -20.95 3.79
N ASP A 114 -3.44 -22.12 3.31
CA ASP A 114 -2.09 -22.66 3.57
C ASP A 114 -1.05 -22.26 2.52
N VAL A 115 -1.49 -21.86 1.31
CA VAL A 115 -0.66 -21.39 0.19
C VAL A 115 -1.42 -20.39 -0.69
N ALA A 116 -0.71 -19.42 -1.26
CA ALA A 116 -1.22 -18.39 -2.15
C ALA A 116 -0.56 -18.44 -3.55
N LEU A 117 -1.24 -17.90 -4.57
CA LEU A 117 -0.63 -17.74 -5.90
C LEU A 117 0.59 -16.82 -5.81
N GLY A 118 1.72 -17.27 -6.37
CA GLY A 118 3.01 -16.61 -6.25
C GLY A 118 3.97 -17.25 -5.24
N ASP A 119 3.48 -18.08 -4.31
CA ASP A 119 4.35 -18.79 -3.34
C ASP A 119 5.37 -19.67 -4.04
N VAL A 120 6.61 -19.72 -3.54
CA VAL A 120 7.62 -20.67 -4.01
C VAL A 120 7.61 -21.87 -3.08
N LEU A 121 7.24 -23.02 -3.62
CA LEU A 121 7.04 -24.26 -2.88
C LEU A 121 8.23 -25.21 -3.07
N LEU A 122 8.67 -25.86 -1.99
CA LEU A 122 9.52 -27.04 -2.02
C LEU A 122 8.64 -28.30 -1.88
N ILE A 123 8.45 -29.02 -2.98
CA ILE A 123 7.62 -30.24 -3.04
C ILE A 123 8.51 -31.48 -3.03
N TYR A 124 8.15 -32.47 -2.20
CA TYR A 124 8.74 -33.80 -2.21
C TYR A 124 7.70 -34.86 -2.60
N GLY A 125 7.91 -35.55 -3.73
CA GLY A 125 6.90 -36.48 -4.26
C GLY A 125 7.46 -37.47 -5.29
N THR A 126 6.61 -38.40 -5.73
CA THR A 126 6.95 -39.33 -6.83
C THR A 126 6.55 -38.72 -8.17
N LEU A 127 7.26 -39.06 -9.25
CA LEU A 127 7.00 -38.53 -10.59
C LEU A 127 6.25 -39.55 -11.44
N ARG A 128 5.26 -39.09 -12.22
CA ARG A 128 4.40 -39.98 -13.01
C ARG A 128 3.88 -39.33 -14.30
N ASN A 129 3.65 -40.14 -15.32
CA ASN A 129 2.78 -39.81 -16.44
C ASN A 129 1.42 -40.51 -16.26
N TYR A 130 0.45 -39.85 -15.62
CA TYR A 130 -0.90 -40.39 -15.46
C TYR A 130 -1.77 -40.03 -16.66
N LYS A 131 -1.94 -40.98 -17.59
CA LYS A 131 -2.83 -40.87 -18.77
C LYS A 131 -2.51 -39.67 -19.69
N GLY A 132 -1.27 -39.19 -19.69
CA GLY A 132 -0.83 -38.01 -20.47
C GLY A 132 -0.50 -36.80 -19.60
N THR A 133 -0.98 -36.74 -18.36
CA THR A 133 -0.60 -35.69 -17.40
C THR A 133 0.74 -36.05 -16.75
N LEU A 134 1.74 -35.18 -16.90
CA LEU A 134 3.02 -35.30 -16.20
C LEU A 134 2.88 -34.62 -14.83
N GLU A 135 3.06 -35.38 -13.76
CA GLU A 135 2.68 -34.97 -12.42
C GLU A 135 3.68 -35.39 -11.33
N ILE A 136 3.69 -34.61 -10.25
CA ILE A 136 4.20 -35.01 -8.94
C ILE A 136 3.03 -35.66 -8.18
N ASP A 137 3.00 -37.00 -8.10
CA ASP A 137 2.00 -37.79 -7.37
C ASP A 137 2.45 -37.96 -5.89
N GLU A 138 1.50 -37.79 -4.98
CA GLU A 138 1.72 -37.77 -3.52
C GLU A 138 2.76 -36.72 -3.09
N GLY A 139 2.59 -35.50 -3.62
CA GLY A 139 3.40 -34.34 -3.27
C GLY A 139 3.21 -33.93 -1.81
N THR A 140 4.30 -33.77 -1.09
CA THR A 140 4.32 -33.15 0.24
C THR A 140 5.00 -31.79 0.14
N ILE A 141 4.32 -30.73 0.55
CA ILE A 141 4.94 -29.41 0.77
C ILE A 141 5.83 -29.56 2.00
N ILE A 142 7.14 -29.55 1.75
CA ILE A 142 8.17 -29.68 2.79
C ILE A 142 8.47 -28.33 3.43
N ASP A 143 8.51 -27.30 2.58
CA ASP A 143 8.76 -25.92 2.94
C ASP A 143 8.10 -25.02 1.87
N TYR A 144 7.81 -23.78 2.22
CA TYR A 144 7.37 -22.77 1.27
C TYR A 144 7.77 -21.38 1.77
N TYR A 145 7.98 -20.45 0.85
CA TYR A 145 7.97 -19.03 1.18
C TYR A 145 7.09 -18.30 0.18
N THR A 146 6.28 -17.37 0.67
CA THR A 146 5.65 -16.36 -0.17
C THR A 146 6.72 -15.30 -0.52
N PRO A 147 7.06 -15.09 -1.80
CA PRO A 147 7.98 -14.03 -2.20
C PRO A 147 7.46 -12.67 -1.71
N GLY A 148 8.23 -12.02 -0.85
CA GLY A 148 7.84 -10.75 -0.23
C GLY A 148 7.14 -10.86 1.14
N VAL A 149 6.98 -12.05 1.73
CA VAL A 149 6.41 -12.20 3.10
C VAL A 149 7.30 -12.98 4.08
N ASP A 150 8.03 -14.04 3.68
CA ASP A 150 8.79 -14.87 4.66
C ASP A 150 10.25 -15.23 4.33
N THR A 151 10.81 -14.71 3.23
CA THR A 151 12.25 -14.39 3.27
C THR A 151 12.42 -13.18 4.18
N PRO A 152 13.38 -13.12 5.13
CA PRO A 152 13.97 -11.83 5.46
C PRO A 152 14.36 -11.25 4.11
N PRO A 153 13.85 -10.06 3.70
CA PRO A 153 14.10 -9.56 2.37
C PRO A 153 15.61 -9.63 2.16
N ALA A 154 16.06 -10.28 1.06
CA ALA A 154 17.46 -10.30 0.69
C ALA A 154 17.93 -8.85 0.85
N GLN A 155 18.75 -8.58 1.88
CA GLN A 155 18.81 -7.23 2.44
C GLN A 155 19.08 -6.31 1.29
N ASP A 156 18.12 -5.44 0.98
CA ASP A 156 18.35 -4.50 -0.10
C ASP A 156 19.47 -3.64 0.45
N GLU A 157 20.68 -3.82 -0.08
CA GLU A 157 21.89 -3.21 0.48
C GLU A 157 21.82 -1.67 0.39
N ASN A 158 20.77 -1.17 -0.28
CA ASN A 158 20.38 0.22 -0.45
C ASN A 158 19.20 0.66 0.44
N ASP A 159 18.53 -0.22 1.21
CA ASP A 159 17.49 0.14 2.18
C ASP A 159 18.15 0.74 3.43
N PRO A 160 18.07 2.07 3.63
CA PRO A 160 18.81 2.74 4.69
C PRO A 160 18.07 2.68 6.04
N TYR A 161 16.89 2.06 6.09
CA TYR A 161 16.02 2.04 7.27
C TYR A 161 16.06 0.70 8.02
N ILE A 162 16.82 -0.28 7.51
CA ILE A 162 17.07 -1.55 8.22
C ILE A 162 17.75 -1.27 9.57
N ASN A 163 17.11 -1.72 10.66
CA ASN A 163 17.56 -1.52 12.04
C ASN A 163 17.72 -0.04 12.45
N ILE A 164 17.03 0.89 11.78
CA ILE A 164 17.11 2.31 12.15
C ILE A 164 16.49 2.56 13.54
N ASP A 165 17.07 3.48 14.29
CA ASP A 165 16.43 4.02 15.49
C ASP A 165 15.29 4.96 15.06
N ILE A 166 14.06 4.57 15.42
CA ILE A 166 12.84 5.29 15.01
C ILE A 166 12.80 6.68 15.65
N ASP A 167 13.32 6.85 16.87
CA ASP A 167 13.34 8.16 17.53
C ASP A 167 14.39 9.07 16.85
N GLU A 168 15.59 8.56 16.52
CA GLU A 168 16.62 9.33 15.79
C GLU A 168 16.13 9.77 14.38
N PHE A 169 15.39 8.90 13.69
CA PHE A 169 14.77 9.21 12.40
C PHE A 169 13.77 10.37 12.50
N TYR A 170 12.92 10.37 13.54
CA TYR A 170 11.93 11.44 13.73
C TYR A 170 12.52 12.72 14.36
N GLU A 171 13.64 12.66 15.09
CA GLU A 171 14.39 13.84 15.53
C GLU A 171 14.99 14.62 14.35
N ASN A 172 15.36 13.92 13.28
CA ASN A 172 15.99 14.50 12.08
C ASN A 172 15.06 14.44 10.85
N TYR A 173 13.74 14.43 11.09
CA TYR A 173 12.75 14.11 10.06
C TYR A 173 12.79 15.04 8.84
N THR A 174 12.78 14.44 7.65
CA THR A 174 12.48 15.08 6.38
C THR A 174 11.53 14.20 5.57
N PRO A 175 10.60 14.76 4.78
CA PRO A 175 9.80 13.98 3.82
C PRO A 175 10.67 13.18 2.85
N ALA A 176 10.09 12.16 2.24
CA ALA A 176 10.76 11.33 1.26
C ALA A 176 11.18 12.14 0.02
N THR A 177 12.34 11.79 -0.53
CA THR A 177 12.95 12.49 -1.69
C THR A 177 12.95 11.68 -2.98
N SER A 178 12.39 10.46 -2.94
CA SER A 178 12.17 9.60 -4.11
C SER A 178 11.16 8.50 -3.80
N HIS A 179 10.67 7.84 -4.84
CA HIS A 179 9.81 6.66 -4.70
C HIS A 179 10.49 5.51 -3.93
N ALA A 180 11.77 5.24 -4.18
CA ALA A 180 12.50 4.20 -3.46
C ALA A 180 12.57 4.51 -1.95
N ASP A 181 12.91 5.75 -1.60
CA ASP A 181 12.94 6.26 -0.22
C ASP A 181 11.58 6.10 0.47
N ALA A 182 10.48 6.53 -0.17
CA ALA A 182 9.12 6.38 0.34
C ALA A 182 8.71 4.90 0.54
N LEU A 183 9.10 4.02 -0.38
CA LEU A 183 8.79 2.59 -0.32
C LEU A 183 9.56 1.90 0.83
N TYR A 184 10.86 2.17 0.99
CA TYR A 184 11.61 1.61 2.13
C TYR A 184 11.07 2.14 3.46
N ARG A 185 10.82 3.44 3.60
CA ARG A 185 10.18 4.02 4.79
C ARG A 185 8.91 3.26 5.17
N SER A 186 8.03 3.03 4.20
CA SER A 186 6.74 2.38 4.42
C SER A 186 6.87 0.90 4.83
N LYS A 187 7.88 0.17 4.33
CA LYS A 187 8.21 -1.20 4.81
C LYS A 187 8.54 -1.24 6.30
N HIS A 188 9.18 -0.19 6.83
CA HIS A 188 9.57 -0.07 8.25
C HIS A 188 8.59 0.76 9.09
N GLY A 189 7.39 1.06 8.58
CA GLY A 189 6.37 1.83 9.32
C GLY A 189 6.66 3.35 9.44
N LEU A 190 7.59 3.86 8.64
CA LEU A 190 8.03 5.25 8.65
C LEU A 190 7.27 6.11 7.64
N MET A 191 7.13 7.40 7.98
CA MET A 191 6.39 8.36 7.14
C MET A 191 7.17 8.82 5.91
N SER A 192 6.44 8.97 4.79
CA SER A 192 6.94 9.52 3.53
C SER A 192 6.56 10.99 3.36
N GLY A 193 5.33 11.36 3.73
CA GLY A 193 4.81 12.72 3.64
C GLY A 193 5.24 13.65 4.77
N THR A 194 4.57 14.79 4.87
CA THR A 194 4.74 15.76 5.95
C THR A 194 4.10 15.25 7.24
N ILE A 195 4.72 15.56 8.39
CA ILE A 195 4.24 15.17 9.74
C ILE A 195 3.89 16.37 10.63
N ALA A 196 3.66 17.53 10.01
CA ALA A 196 3.27 18.75 10.70
C ALA A 196 1.85 18.62 11.30
N ASP A 197 1.53 19.50 12.26
CA ASP A 197 0.16 19.65 12.73
C ASP A 197 -0.73 20.15 11.58
N GLN A 198 -1.86 19.48 11.35
CA GLN A 198 -2.82 19.82 10.31
C GLN A 198 -4.06 20.53 10.88
N ASP A 199 -4.57 21.52 10.16
CA ASP A 199 -5.90 22.09 10.44
C ASP A 199 -7.01 21.15 9.94
N GLN A 200 -8.24 21.38 10.41
CA GLN A 200 -9.44 20.62 10.06
C GLN A 200 -10.06 21.08 8.74
N ALA A 201 -9.88 22.34 8.39
CA ALA A 201 -10.23 22.86 7.07
C ALA A 201 -9.13 22.54 6.05
N PRO A 202 -9.47 22.29 4.78
CA PRO A 202 -8.48 22.20 3.71
C PRO A 202 -7.78 23.54 3.50
N THR A 203 -6.50 23.51 3.14
CA THR A 203 -5.78 24.71 2.69
C THR A 203 -6.34 25.14 1.33
N VAL A 204 -7.05 26.27 1.25
CA VAL A 204 -7.58 26.79 -0.03
C VAL A 204 -6.64 27.83 -0.61
N SER A 205 -6.25 27.66 -1.88
CA SER A 205 -5.36 28.61 -2.56
C SER A 205 -6.02 29.98 -2.75
N ALA A 206 -5.24 31.05 -2.57
CA ALA A 206 -5.68 32.42 -2.84
C ALA A 206 -5.98 32.68 -4.32
N TYR A 207 -5.48 31.83 -5.23
CA TYR A 207 -5.82 31.85 -6.65
C TYR A 207 -6.31 30.47 -7.09
N GLN A 208 -7.60 30.39 -7.41
CA GLN A 208 -8.22 29.22 -8.01
C GLN A 208 -8.75 29.60 -9.40
N PRO A 209 -8.22 29.00 -10.49
CA PRO A 209 -8.59 29.40 -11.84
C PRO A 209 -10.03 28.98 -12.14
N ARG A 210 -10.71 29.79 -12.95
CA ARG A 210 -12.11 29.57 -13.35
C ARG A 210 -12.28 29.63 -14.87
N GLN A 211 -13.13 28.76 -15.38
CA GLN A 211 -13.61 28.78 -16.76
C GLN A 211 -15.14 28.70 -16.77
N ASP A 212 -15.77 29.56 -17.57
CA ASP A 212 -17.24 29.68 -17.68
C ASP A 212 -17.95 29.86 -16.33
N GLY A 213 -17.29 30.56 -15.39
CA GLY A 213 -17.76 30.86 -14.03
C GLY A 213 -17.48 29.78 -12.98
N LYS A 214 -17.14 28.56 -13.41
CA LYS A 214 -16.85 27.42 -12.53
C LYS A 214 -15.37 27.31 -12.22
N LEU A 215 -15.04 26.72 -11.07
CA LEU A 215 -13.67 26.31 -10.73
C LEU A 215 -13.17 25.26 -11.74
N ILE A 216 -11.89 25.35 -12.10
CA ILE A 216 -11.23 24.33 -12.90
C ILE A 216 -10.83 23.15 -12.01
N ARG A 217 -11.15 21.93 -12.45
CA ARG A 217 -10.48 20.71 -11.98
C ARG A 217 -9.42 20.33 -13.01
N ASN A 218 -8.20 20.14 -12.55
CA ASN A 218 -7.05 19.85 -13.40
C ASN A 218 -7.13 18.43 -13.98
N THR A 219 -7.18 18.33 -15.30
CA THR A 219 -7.18 17.05 -16.04
C THR A 219 -5.78 16.53 -16.36
N GLU A 220 -4.72 17.30 -16.09
CA GLU A 220 -3.35 16.91 -16.42
C GLU A 220 -2.83 15.89 -15.40
N MET A 221 -2.50 14.68 -15.88
CA MET A 221 -2.01 13.57 -15.06
C MET A 221 -0.48 13.52 -15.06
N LEU A 222 0.13 14.32 -14.19
CA LEU A 222 1.58 14.54 -14.15
C LEU A 222 2.34 13.43 -13.40
N TYR A 223 2.54 12.28 -14.04
CA TYR A 223 3.38 11.20 -13.50
C TYR A 223 4.86 11.29 -13.95
N SER A 224 5.74 10.66 -13.18
CA SER A 224 7.05 10.22 -13.65
C SER A 224 6.93 9.15 -14.75
N ALA A 225 7.99 8.95 -15.54
CA ALA A 225 7.97 8.03 -16.68
C ALA A 225 7.74 6.54 -16.31
N ASP A 226 7.96 6.18 -15.05
CA ASP A 226 7.70 4.85 -14.48
C ASP A 226 6.33 4.74 -13.78
N GLY A 227 5.57 5.84 -13.69
CA GLY A 227 4.25 5.90 -13.05
C GLY A 227 4.28 5.91 -11.51
N ASN A 228 5.46 5.91 -10.88
CA ASN A 228 5.61 5.72 -9.44
C ASN A 228 5.62 7.04 -8.63
N THR A 229 5.82 8.17 -9.29
CA THR A 229 5.77 9.51 -8.68
C THR A 229 4.69 10.33 -9.37
N TYR A 230 3.92 11.08 -8.59
CA TYR A 230 2.94 12.05 -9.06
C TYR A 230 3.35 13.46 -8.67
N TYR A 231 3.39 14.37 -9.63
CA TYR A 231 3.78 15.78 -9.43
C TYR A 231 2.54 16.63 -9.25
N VAL A 232 2.27 17.05 -8.01
CA VAL A 232 1.24 18.06 -7.73
C VAL A 232 1.80 19.42 -8.10
N VAL A 233 1.04 20.16 -8.91
CA VAL A 233 1.37 21.54 -9.31
C VAL A 233 0.52 22.55 -8.56
N ASP A 234 0.98 23.80 -8.51
CA ASP A 234 0.15 24.94 -8.15
C ASP A 234 -0.81 25.34 -9.30
N ALA A 235 -1.63 26.36 -9.08
CA ALA A 235 -2.56 26.90 -10.08
C ALA A 235 -1.89 27.56 -11.31
N HIS A 236 -0.56 27.68 -11.35
CA HIS A 236 0.22 28.19 -12.48
C HIS A 236 0.98 27.09 -13.24
N GLY A 237 1.03 25.87 -12.69
CA GLY A 237 1.75 24.73 -13.26
C GLY A 237 3.14 24.50 -12.67
N GLU A 238 3.55 25.22 -11.63
CA GLU A 238 4.81 24.98 -10.92
C GLU A 238 4.68 23.74 -10.03
N VAL A 239 5.65 22.82 -10.06
CA VAL A 239 5.61 21.63 -9.17
C VAL A 239 5.94 22.04 -7.74
N VAL A 240 5.06 21.69 -6.81
CA VAL A 240 5.16 22.07 -5.39
C VAL A 240 5.24 20.87 -4.44
N MET A 241 4.81 19.68 -4.88
CA MET A 241 4.79 18.48 -4.05
C MET A 241 4.92 17.22 -4.93
N GLU A 242 5.75 16.27 -4.48
CA GLU A 242 5.91 14.95 -5.11
C GLU A 242 5.25 13.89 -4.22
N ILE A 243 4.33 13.12 -4.80
CA ILE A 243 3.61 12.04 -4.11
C ILE A 243 4.04 10.71 -4.71
N TYR A 244 4.69 9.89 -3.91
CA TYR A 244 5.23 8.59 -4.31
C TYR A 244 4.26 7.46 -4.00
N LYS A 245 4.07 6.57 -4.97
CA LYS A 245 3.25 5.35 -4.84
C LYS A 245 3.79 4.46 -3.72
N GLY A 246 2.90 3.83 -2.96
CA GLY A 246 3.27 2.99 -1.82
C GLY A 246 3.87 3.75 -0.61
N GLY A 247 3.88 5.08 -0.64
CA GLY A 247 4.28 5.90 0.50
C GLY A 247 3.20 6.01 1.60
N ALA A 248 3.65 6.37 2.80
CA ALA A 248 2.78 6.67 3.95
C ALA A 248 2.59 8.19 4.09
N TYR A 249 1.32 8.62 4.19
CA TYR A 249 0.91 10.03 4.22
C TYR A 249 -0.15 10.27 5.30
N ILE A 250 -0.15 11.46 5.90
CA ILE A 250 -1.17 11.87 6.89
C ILE A 250 -1.75 13.27 6.68
N MET A 251 -1.12 14.13 5.87
CA MET A 251 -1.69 15.44 5.57
C MET A 251 -2.81 15.29 4.54
N LEU A 252 -3.94 15.95 4.77
CA LEU A 252 -5.11 15.97 3.91
C LEU A 252 -4.77 16.22 2.44
N GLU A 253 -3.95 17.23 2.15
CA GLU A 253 -3.53 17.59 0.79
C GLU A 253 -2.71 16.48 0.13
N GLU A 254 -1.76 15.88 0.85
CA GLU A 254 -0.93 14.77 0.36
C GLU A 254 -1.75 13.49 0.14
N VAL A 255 -2.66 13.17 1.08
CA VAL A 255 -3.52 11.99 1.03
C VAL A 255 -4.57 12.13 -0.08
N ALA A 256 -5.14 13.33 -0.27
CA ALA A 256 -6.06 13.61 -1.38
C ALA A 256 -5.37 13.49 -2.74
N ALA A 257 -4.15 14.04 -2.87
CA ALA A 257 -3.33 13.87 -4.05
C ALA A 257 -2.94 12.40 -4.29
N TYR A 258 -2.62 11.64 -3.24
CA TYR A 258 -2.29 10.21 -3.34
C TYR A 258 -3.46 9.39 -3.89
N VAL A 259 -4.66 9.51 -3.32
CA VAL A 259 -5.82 8.74 -3.80
C VAL A 259 -6.31 9.22 -5.16
N PHE A 260 -6.15 10.51 -5.47
CA PHE A 260 -6.36 11.01 -6.83
C PHE A 260 -5.37 10.40 -7.82
N ALA A 261 -4.08 10.34 -7.47
CA ALA A 261 -3.05 9.77 -8.34
C ALA A 261 -3.20 8.25 -8.54
N PHE A 262 -3.37 7.48 -7.46
CA PHE A 262 -3.23 6.02 -7.53
C PHE A 262 -4.54 5.25 -7.44
N GLY A 263 -5.63 5.86 -6.95
CA GLY A 263 -6.94 5.20 -6.83
C GLY A 263 -7.00 4.14 -5.73
N GLU A 264 -5.99 4.12 -4.86
CA GLU A 264 -5.78 3.21 -3.75
C GLU A 264 -5.33 4.03 -2.53
N PRO A 265 -5.48 3.55 -1.29
CA PRO A 265 -5.08 4.32 -0.10
C PRO A 265 -3.56 4.31 0.15
N PRO A 266 -3.03 5.28 0.93
CA PRO A 266 -1.63 5.28 1.40
C PRO A 266 -1.25 4.04 2.23
N ALA A 267 0.04 3.73 2.32
CA ALA A 267 0.53 2.50 2.98
C ALA A 267 0.18 2.39 4.48
N ASN A 268 -0.02 3.52 5.16
CA ASN A 268 -0.39 3.60 6.59
C ASN A 268 -1.90 3.48 6.86
N GLN A 269 -2.71 3.12 5.86
CA GLN A 269 -4.16 3.04 5.93
C GLN A 269 -4.66 1.58 6.08
N SER A 270 -5.38 1.29 7.17
CA SER A 270 -6.06 0.00 7.35
C SER A 270 -7.52 0.02 6.86
N TYR A 271 -7.97 -1.13 6.37
CA TYR A 271 -9.38 -1.43 6.10
C TYR A 271 -10.20 -1.48 7.40
N ASP A 272 -9.67 -2.12 8.45
CA ASP A 272 -10.41 -2.28 9.71
C ASP A 272 -10.30 -1.01 10.56
N LYS A 273 -11.46 -0.40 10.83
CA LYS A 273 -11.65 0.77 11.71
C LYS A 273 -11.21 0.52 13.17
N ASP A 274 -11.14 -0.73 13.59
CA ASP A 274 -10.83 -1.14 14.96
C ASP A 274 -9.36 -1.60 15.12
N THR A 275 -8.53 -1.44 14.07
CA THR A 275 -7.09 -1.78 14.08
C THR A 275 -6.34 -1.08 15.22
N ASN A 276 -5.65 -1.86 16.05
CA ASN A 276 -4.91 -1.35 17.21
C ASN A 276 -3.57 -0.69 16.78
N PRO A 277 -3.35 0.61 17.04
CA PRO A 277 -2.11 1.29 16.64
C PRO A 277 -0.85 0.73 17.31
N LYS A 278 -0.96 0.06 18.47
CA LYS A 278 0.19 -0.58 19.14
C LYS A 278 0.68 -1.85 18.44
N GLU A 279 -0.14 -2.42 17.56
CA GLU A 279 0.15 -3.66 16.81
C GLU A 279 0.48 -3.36 15.34
N SER A 280 0.29 -2.12 14.89
CA SER A 280 0.68 -1.66 13.56
C SER A 280 2.11 -1.14 13.55
N ILE A 281 2.87 -1.49 12.50
CA ILE A 281 4.21 -0.93 12.25
C ILE A 281 4.20 0.61 12.14
N PHE A 282 3.09 1.21 11.72
CA PHE A 282 2.94 2.67 11.60
C PHE A 282 2.63 3.38 12.93
N GLY A 283 2.33 2.65 14.01
CA GLY A 283 2.15 3.22 15.35
C GLY A 283 1.17 4.39 15.41
N LYS A 284 1.66 5.56 15.85
CA LYS A 284 0.91 6.83 15.92
C LYS A 284 0.49 7.41 14.56
N TYR A 285 1.07 6.91 13.47
CA TYR A 285 0.76 7.34 12.10
C TYR A 285 -0.22 6.44 11.35
N LEU A 286 -0.62 5.30 11.95
CA LEU A 286 -1.73 4.48 11.45
C LEU A 286 -2.98 5.34 11.24
N ARG A 287 -3.68 5.09 10.13
CA ARG A 287 -5.01 5.55 9.78
C ARG A 287 -5.90 4.34 9.50
N VAL A 288 -7.21 4.46 9.69
CA VAL A 288 -8.14 3.31 9.65
C VAL A 288 -9.45 3.65 8.92
N ASN A 289 -10.33 2.65 8.78
CA ASN A 289 -11.65 2.76 8.14
C ASN A 289 -11.58 2.98 6.62
N HIS A 290 -10.68 2.30 5.90
CA HIS A 290 -10.79 2.21 4.45
C HIS A 290 -11.90 1.24 4.05
N THR A 291 -13.10 1.78 3.84
CA THR A 291 -14.32 0.99 3.61
C THR A 291 -15.20 1.61 2.53
N LYS A 292 -16.11 0.83 1.94
CA LYS A 292 -17.06 1.32 0.93
C LYS A 292 -18.02 2.34 1.56
N PHE A 293 -18.00 3.57 1.06
CA PHE A 293 -18.92 4.63 1.47
C PHE A 293 -20.31 4.35 0.91
N SER A 294 -21.35 4.51 1.75
CA SER A 294 -22.70 4.06 1.36
C SER A 294 -23.37 4.99 0.34
N GLY A 295 -23.22 6.31 0.49
CA GLY A 295 -23.92 7.32 -0.33
C GLY A 295 -25.44 7.15 -0.39
N ASN A 296 -26.06 6.54 0.63
CA ASN A 296 -27.47 6.21 0.63
C ASN A 296 -28.30 7.33 1.25
N THR A 297 -28.62 8.35 0.46
CA THR A 297 -29.39 9.54 0.88
C THR A 297 -30.83 9.23 1.33
N ARG A 298 -31.34 8.00 1.12
CA ARG A 298 -32.62 7.57 1.71
C ARG A 298 -32.50 7.13 3.17
N GLN A 299 -31.31 6.70 3.57
CA GLN A 299 -30.98 6.31 4.94
C GLN A 299 -30.34 7.48 5.70
N TYR A 300 -29.55 8.30 5.00
CA TYR A 300 -28.86 9.47 5.54
C TYR A 300 -29.27 10.73 4.75
N PRO A 301 -30.47 11.28 4.99
CA PRO A 301 -31.02 12.35 4.14
C PRO A 301 -30.32 13.72 4.30
N PHE A 302 -29.41 13.83 5.25
CA PHE A 302 -28.51 14.98 5.43
C PHE A 302 -27.19 14.83 4.65
N GLU A 303 -26.88 13.66 4.06
CA GLU A 303 -25.74 13.52 3.15
C GLU A 303 -26.14 14.04 1.76
N PRO A 304 -25.33 14.90 1.10
CA PRO A 304 -25.57 15.27 -0.28
C PRO A 304 -25.24 14.11 -1.24
N GLU A 305 -25.97 14.03 -2.35
CA GLU A 305 -25.70 13.06 -3.41
C GLU A 305 -24.39 13.41 -4.15
N LEU A 306 -23.40 12.51 -4.06
CA LEU A 306 -22.12 12.63 -4.77
C LEU A 306 -22.27 12.22 -6.25
N PRO A 307 -21.44 12.75 -7.18
CA PRO A 307 -21.54 12.47 -8.61
C PRO A 307 -21.56 10.98 -8.95
N ASN A 308 -22.64 10.57 -9.63
CA ASN A 308 -22.85 9.22 -10.13
C ASN A 308 -22.74 8.10 -9.05
N ILE A 309 -23.02 8.39 -7.78
CA ILE A 309 -22.80 7.43 -6.68
C ILE A 309 -23.77 6.24 -6.69
N SER A 310 -23.24 5.02 -6.50
CA SER A 310 -24.03 3.78 -6.52
C SER A 310 -25.10 3.70 -5.42
N GLY A 311 -24.89 4.39 -4.29
CA GLY A 311 -25.89 4.49 -3.21
C GLY A 311 -27.21 5.16 -3.62
N CYS A 312 -27.16 6.02 -4.64
CA CYS A 312 -28.33 6.70 -5.22
C CYS A 312 -28.77 6.10 -6.57
N GLY A 313 -28.13 5.01 -7.02
CA GLY A 313 -28.44 4.32 -8.27
C GLY A 313 -27.59 4.77 -9.48
N GLY A 314 -26.51 5.51 -9.25
CA GLY A 314 -25.47 5.73 -10.25
C GLY A 314 -24.50 4.55 -10.39
N ASP A 315 -23.49 4.70 -11.24
CA ASP A 315 -22.53 3.64 -11.53
C ASP A 315 -21.27 3.67 -10.64
N LEU A 316 -20.82 4.81 -10.10
CA LEU A 316 -19.53 4.92 -9.39
C LEU A 316 -19.59 4.41 -7.94
N THR A 317 -18.60 3.60 -7.58
CA THR A 317 -18.38 3.17 -6.19
C THR A 317 -17.41 4.11 -5.50
N TYR A 318 -17.74 4.52 -4.27
CA TYR A 318 -16.93 5.37 -3.44
C TYR A 318 -16.44 4.62 -2.21
N TYR A 319 -15.23 4.94 -1.75
CA TYR A 319 -14.64 4.48 -0.49
C TYR A 319 -14.38 5.69 0.40
N GLU A 320 -14.58 5.52 1.70
CA GLU A 320 -14.20 6.49 2.73
C GLU A 320 -12.92 6.06 3.44
N MET A 321 -12.24 7.02 4.08
CA MET A 321 -11.14 6.77 5.02
C MET A 321 -10.90 7.96 5.96
N ASP A 322 -10.37 7.69 7.15
CA ASP A 322 -9.99 8.71 8.12
C ASP A 322 -8.64 9.35 7.75
N VAL A 323 -8.57 10.69 7.66
CA VAL A 323 -7.32 11.39 7.31
C VAL A 323 -6.42 11.76 8.49
N GLY A 324 -6.93 11.75 9.73
CA GLY A 324 -6.10 12.03 10.90
C GLY A 324 -6.42 13.31 11.68
N THR A 325 -7.56 13.94 11.42
CA THR A 325 -8.10 15.02 12.26
C THR A 325 -9.34 14.52 13.01
N THR A 326 -9.51 14.92 14.28
CA THR A 326 -10.66 14.49 15.10
C THR A 326 -11.79 15.49 15.09
N GLY A 327 -11.46 16.75 15.36
CA GLY A 327 -12.44 17.78 15.63
C GLY A 327 -12.93 18.47 14.39
N THR A 328 -13.85 19.40 14.62
CA THR A 328 -14.35 20.33 13.62
C THR A 328 -14.94 21.55 14.31
N ASP A 329 -14.89 22.70 13.63
CA ASP A 329 -15.51 23.94 14.10
C ASP A 329 -17.04 23.95 13.92
N CYS A 330 -17.56 23.04 13.10
CA CYS A 330 -18.98 22.96 12.72
C CYS A 330 -19.74 21.72 13.25
N ASP A 331 -19.08 20.74 13.90
CA ASP A 331 -19.75 19.74 14.75
C ASP A 331 -19.28 19.81 16.22
N PRO A 332 -20.09 20.33 17.16
CA PRO A 332 -19.71 20.39 18.57
C PRO A 332 -19.59 19.03 19.26
N SER A 333 -20.00 17.94 18.60
CA SER A 333 -19.83 16.56 19.08
C SER A 333 -18.39 16.05 18.92
N TYR A 334 -17.61 16.67 18.03
CA TYR A 334 -16.23 16.29 17.72
C TYR A 334 -15.26 17.39 18.14
N ALA A 335 -14.75 17.28 19.37
CA ALA A 335 -13.69 18.17 19.86
C ALA A 335 -12.35 17.90 19.16
N SER A 336 -11.56 18.96 18.97
CA SER A 336 -10.19 18.84 18.46
C SER A 336 -9.28 18.14 19.47
N ALA A 337 -8.61 17.09 19.01
CA ALA A 337 -7.69 16.25 19.75
C ALA A 337 -6.70 15.57 18.76
N PRO A 338 -5.59 14.99 19.25
CA PRO A 338 -4.75 14.12 18.43
C PRO A 338 -5.54 12.87 18.00
N TYR A 339 -5.57 12.59 16.70
CA TYR A 339 -6.31 11.45 16.14
C TYR A 339 -5.76 10.10 16.58
N ASN A 340 -4.45 9.92 16.58
CA ASN A 340 -3.82 8.67 16.98
C ASN A 340 -2.67 8.97 17.94
N SER A 341 -2.74 8.39 19.14
CA SER A 341 -1.77 8.56 20.22
C SER A 341 -0.63 7.54 20.19
N GLY A 342 -0.65 6.59 19.25
CA GLY A 342 0.14 5.35 19.29
C GLY A 342 -0.46 4.28 20.20
N TYR A 343 -1.32 4.64 21.15
CA TYR A 343 -1.98 3.71 22.08
C TYR A 343 -3.45 3.45 21.74
N SER A 344 -4.12 4.45 21.16
CA SER A 344 -5.52 4.45 20.76
C SER A 344 -5.78 5.46 19.65
N ILE A 345 -6.81 5.19 18.86
CA ILE A 345 -7.35 6.10 17.85
C ILE A 345 -8.62 6.78 18.39
N THR A 346 -8.68 8.09 18.27
CA THR A 346 -9.87 8.93 18.49
C THR A 346 -10.40 9.33 17.12
N ARG A 347 -11.48 8.69 16.66
CA ARG A 347 -12.02 8.98 15.31
C ARG A 347 -12.80 10.29 15.27
N GLY A 348 -12.67 11.02 14.17
CA GLY A 348 -13.26 12.35 14.00
C GLY A 348 -14.48 12.45 13.10
N ALA A 349 -14.89 13.68 12.83
CA ALA A 349 -15.84 14.06 11.79
C ALA A 349 -15.24 14.04 10.37
N ALA A 350 -13.90 13.98 10.26
CA ALA A 350 -13.17 14.19 9.02
C ALA A 350 -12.91 12.90 8.21
N ARG A 351 -13.24 12.91 6.91
CA ARG A 351 -13.00 11.82 5.96
C ARG A 351 -12.64 12.35 4.59
N ILE A 352 -11.75 11.63 3.90
CA ILE A 352 -11.79 11.62 2.44
C ILE A 352 -12.81 10.56 1.99
N VAL A 353 -13.58 10.90 0.97
CA VAL A 353 -14.51 10.00 0.25
C VAL A 353 -14.17 10.09 -1.22
N TYR A 354 -13.69 9.00 -1.82
CA TYR A 354 -13.15 9.00 -3.18
C TYR A 354 -13.66 7.84 -4.02
N THR A 355 -13.71 8.02 -5.33
CA THR A 355 -14.07 6.95 -6.27
C THR A 355 -12.97 5.89 -6.31
N CYS A 356 -13.35 4.63 -6.12
CA CYS A 356 -12.44 3.49 -6.21
C CYS A 356 -13.10 2.40 -7.07
N SER A 357 -12.30 1.72 -7.91
CA SER A 357 -12.78 0.61 -8.71
C SER A 357 -13.19 -0.54 -7.79
N ASP A 358 -14.49 -0.81 -7.72
CA ASP A 358 -15.03 -1.95 -6.98
C ASP A 358 -14.36 -3.25 -7.44
N TYR A 359 -14.14 -4.21 -6.54
CA TYR A 359 -13.36 -5.44 -6.83
C TYR A 359 -13.97 -6.27 -7.97
N ASP A 360 -15.28 -6.14 -8.19
CA ASP A 360 -16.04 -6.77 -9.28
C ASP A 360 -15.88 -6.04 -10.64
N ARG A 361 -15.38 -4.80 -10.66
CA ARG A 361 -15.06 -4.06 -11.88
C ARG A 361 -13.58 -4.23 -12.24
N ASN A 362 -13.37 -5.18 -13.13
CA ASN A 362 -12.11 -5.47 -13.80
C ASN A 362 -11.68 -4.36 -14.81
N GLY A 363 -11.80 -3.09 -14.42
CA GLY A 363 -11.65 -1.93 -15.29
C GLY A 363 -11.23 -0.66 -14.54
N THR A 364 -10.31 0.09 -15.15
CA THR A 364 -9.79 1.36 -14.65
C THR A 364 -10.85 2.45 -14.68
N ILE A 365 -11.00 3.21 -13.58
CA ILE A 365 -11.80 4.45 -13.58
C ILE A 365 -11.04 5.53 -14.34
N ASP A 366 -11.72 6.20 -15.28
CA ASP A 366 -11.17 7.35 -16.02
C ASP A 366 -10.74 8.46 -15.04
N HIS A 367 -9.63 9.14 -15.31
CA HIS A 367 -9.14 10.22 -14.48
C HIS A 367 -10.12 11.40 -14.42
N ASP A 368 -10.91 11.61 -15.48
CA ASP A 368 -12.00 12.60 -15.51
C ASP A 368 -13.21 12.16 -14.66
N GLU A 369 -13.37 10.86 -14.40
CA GLU A 369 -14.39 10.30 -13.48
C GLU A 369 -13.85 10.05 -12.06
N ARG A 370 -12.57 10.35 -11.79
CA ARG A 370 -11.96 10.13 -10.48
C ARG A 370 -12.22 11.30 -9.53
N TYR A 371 -13.27 11.20 -8.73
CA TYR A 371 -13.58 12.21 -7.71
C TYR A 371 -12.91 11.88 -6.38
N VAL A 372 -12.41 12.93 -5.71
CA VAL A 372 -11.90 12.87 -4.34
C VAL A 372 -12.59 14.00 -3.58
N PHE A 373 -13.39 13.67 -2.58
CA PHE A 373 -14.10 14.63 -1.74
C PHE A 373 -13.54 14.62 -0.32
N TYR A 374 -13.60 15.78 0.35
CA TYR A 374 -13.31 15.92 1.76
C TYR A 374 -14.52 16.45 2.52
N THR A 375 -14.88 15.77 3.61
CA THR A 375 -15.80 16.24 4.65
C THR A 375 -15.00 16.47 5.93
N TYR A 376 -15.32 17.52 6.67
CA TYR A 376 -14.92 17.69 8.08
C TYR A 376 -16.11 17.94 9.02
N ASN A 377 -17.35 17.78 8.57
CA ASN A 377 -18.55 17.95 9.39
C ASN A 377 -19.44 16.68 9.39
N HIS A 378 -18.79 15.52 9.41
CA HIS A 378 -19.43 14.21 9.50
C HIS A 378 -20.43 13.98 8.35
N TYR A 379 -19.93 14.06 7.12
CA TYR A 379 -20.63 13.79 5.85
C TYR A 379 -21.79 14.75 5.52
N ASN A 380 -21.97 15.83 6.28
CA ASN A 380 -23.04 16.80 6.02
C ASN A 380 -22.71 17.70 4.81
N ASP A 381 -21.46 18.14 4.69
CA ASP A 381 -20.94 18.90 3.55
C ASP A 381 -19.62 18.32 3.04
N PHE A 382 -19.34 18.56 1.76
CA PHE A 382 -18.13 18.14 1.08
C PHE A 382 -17.53 19.25 0.21
N GLN A 383 -16.21 19.16 -0.03
CA GLN A 383 -15.47 19.87 -1.07
C GLN A 383 -14.74 18.87 -1.96
N GLU A 384 -14.71 19.10 -3.29
CA GLU A 384 -13.93 18.29 -4.24
C GLU A 384 -12.45 18.72 -4.24
N TYR A 385 -11.51 17.77 -4.23
CA TYR A 385 -10.11 18.07 -4.53
C TYR A 385 -9.92 18.23 -6.05
N LEU A 386 -9.36 19.37 -6.46
CA LEU A 386 -9.32 19.83 -7.85
C LEU A 386 -8.03 19.46 -8.60
N ASN A 387 -7.20 18.58 -8.02
CA ASN A 387 -5.94 18.10 -8.60
C ASN A 387 -4.86 19.19 -8.83
N TYR A 388 -4.74 20.12 -7.89
CA TYR A 388 -3.62 21.06 -7.77
C TYR A 388 -3.51 21.57 -6.31
N GLU A 389 -2.40 22.22 -5.95
CA GLU A 389 -2.17 22.74 -4.60
C GLU A 389 -3.22 23.78 -4.18
N GLY A 390 -3.83 23.54 -3.04
CA GLY A 390 -4.96 24.32 -2.53
C GLY A 390 -6.17 24.38 -3.46
N GLY A 391 -6.25 23.47 -4.43
CA GLY A 391 -7.40 23.28 -5.30
C GLY A 391 -8.51 22.53 -4.59
N TRP A 392 -9.45 23.27 -3.98
CA TRP A 392 -10.66 22.72 -3.38
C TRP A 392 -11.92 23.37 -3.96
N GLY A 393 -12.92 22.55 -4.28
CA GLY A 393 -14.20 22.98 -4.83
C GLY A 393 -15.01 23.83 -3.86
N GLU A 394 -16.09 24.44 -4.36
CA GLU A 394 -17.04 25.13 -3.48
C GLU A 394 -17.72 24.10 -2.56
N MET A 395 -17.84 24.43 -1.27
CA MET A 395 -18.53 23.60 -0.29
C MET A 395 -19.99 23.40 -0.70
N PHE A 396 -20.47 22.16 -0.62
CA PHE A 396 -21.87 21.81 -0.85
C PHE A 396 -22.34 20.78 0.19
N GLY A 397 -23.62 20.81 0.53
CA GLY A 397 -24.20 19.93 1.53
C GLY A 397 -25.29 20.56 2.38
N ASN A 398 -25.57 19.90 3.50
CA ASN A 398 -26.67 20.14 4.42
C ASN A 398 -26.46 21.38 5.29
N ILE A 399 -25.28 21.58 5.88
CA ILE A 399 -24.97 22.79 6.65
C ILE A 399 -24.90 23.99 5.71
N THR A 400 -24.28 23.84 4.53
CA THR A 400 -24.27 24.85 3.46
C THR A 400 -25.69 25.24 3.02
N GLY A 401 -26.63 24.30 3.01
CA GLY A 401 -28.05 24.57 2.75
C GLY A 401 -28.86 25.08 3.96
N GLY A 402 -28.25 25.19 5.14
CA GLY A 402 -28.88 25.68 6.37
C GLY A 402 -29.71 24.63 7.13
N GLY A 403 -29.51 23.34 6.89
CA GLY A 403 -30.05 22.26 7.72
C GLY A 403 -29.25 22.03 9.00
N SER A 404 -29.84 21.27 9.93
CA SER A 404 -29.20 20.88 11.19
C SER A 404 -28.28 19.67 11.00
N ILE A 405 -27.17 19.64 11.76
CA ILE A 405 -26.14 18.61 11.62
C ILE A 405 -26.65 17.20 11.91
N SER A 406 -26.38 16.28 10.98
CA SER A 406 -26.77 14.86 11.02
C SER A 406 -28.27 14.63 11.33
N SER A 407 -29.14 15.55 10.92
CA SER A 407 -30.57 15.54 11.25
C SER A 407 -31.40 14.79 10.21
N GLU A 408 -32.15 13.77 10.63
CA GLU A 408 -33.09 13.05 9.76
C GLU A 408 -34.43 13.79 9.54
N THR A 409 -34.65 14.94 10.20
CA THR A 409 -35.93 15.68 10.12
C THR A 409 -35.82 17.17 9.81
N ASP A 410 -34.61 17.72 9.89
CA ASP A 410 -34.30 19.13 9.60
C ASP A 410 -33.03 19.18 8.76
N TYR A 411 -33.15 18.77 7.50
CA TYR A 411 -32.06 18.69 6.53
C TYR A 411 -32.41 19.46 5.25
N ASN A 412 -31.38 20.00 4.59
CA ASN A 412 -31.49 20.69 3.31
C ASN A 412 -30.19 20.57 2.48
N PRO A 413 -29.74 19.36 2.09
CA PRO A 413 -28.51 19.19 1.33
C PRO A 413 -28.57 19.91 -0.01
N THR A 414 -27.64 20.84 -0.21
CA THR A 414 -27.38 21.45 -1.52
C THR A 414 -26.65 20.46 -2.44
N SER A 415 -26.93 20.51 -3.74
CA SER A 415 -26.32 19.64 -4.74
C SER A 415 -24.84 19.95 -4.94
N TYR A 416 -24.06 18.94 -5.36
CA TYR A 416 -22.68 19.09 -5.83
C TYR A 416 -22.53 20.27 -6.81
N VAL A 417 -21.53 21.12 -6.57
CA VAL A 417 -21.19 22.29 -7.41
C VAL A 417 -20.24 21.86 -8.52
N PRO A 418 -20.68 21.80 -9.80
CA PRO A 418 -19.87 21.20 -10.85
C PRO A 418 -18.69 22.08 -11.29
N THR A 419 -17.53 21.45 -11.42
CA THR A 419 -16.30 22.05 -11.96
C THR A 419 -16.29 22.09 -13.49
N THR A 420 -15.25 22.73 -14.06
CA THR A 420 -14.88 22.62 -15.47
C THR A 420 -13.59 21.81 -15.58
N LEU A 421 -13.61 20.74 -16.38
CA LEU A 421 -12.42 19.94 -16.68
C LEU A 421 -11.53 20.70 -17.67
N ALA A 422 -10.31 21.07 -17.25
CA ALA A 422 -9.30 21.71 -18.10
C ALA A 422 -7.88 21.45 -17.55
N PRO A 423 -6.84 21.37 -18.40
CA PRO A 423 -5.49 21.06 -17.96
C PRO A 423 -4.78 22.28 -17.35
N ILE A 424 -4.12 22.06 -16.22
CA ILE A 424 -3.09 22.94 -15.65
C ILE A 424 -1.74 22.26 -15.96
N THR A 425 -1.20 22.58 -17.13
CA THR A 425 0.03 21.95 -17.62
C THR A 425 1.26 22.39 -16.83
N ARG A 426 2.14 21.45 -16.48
CA ARG A 426 3.43 21.76 -15.85
C ARG A 426 4.22 22.81 -16.63
N THR A 427 4.72 23.83 -15.94
CA THR A 427 5.64 24.80 -16.55
C THR A 427 6.98 24.11 -16.87
N SER A 428 7.45 24.28 -18.11
CA SER A 428 8.77 23.77 -18.48
C SER A 428 9.85 24.63 -17.84
N GLU A 429 10.80 24.01 -17.13
CA GLU A 429 12.10 24.65 -16.95
C GLU A 429 12.63 25.08 -18.33
N ALA A 430 13.01 26.35 -18.45
CA ALA A 430 13.21 27.07 -19.72
C ALA A 430 11.93 27.44 -20.51
N SER A 431 11.13 28.34 -19.93
CA SER A 431 10.43 29.38 -20.71
C SER A 431 10.64 30.78 -20.11
N VAL A 432 11.90 31.24 -20.09
CA VAL A 432 12.17 32.69 -20.12
C VAL A 432 11.74 33.20 -21.49
N VAL A 433 10.44 33.46 -21.65
CA VAL A 433 9.88 34.08 -22.84
C VAL A 433 10.49 35.46 -22.94
N TYR A 434 11.40 35.65 -23.89
CA TYR A 434 11.79 36.98 -24.33
C TYR A 434 10.51 37.73 -24.70
N VAL A 435 10.14 38.71 -23.89
CA VAL A 435 9.10 39.69 -24.25
C VAL A 435 9.64 40.48 -25.44
N ILE A 436 9.36 39.97 -26.64
CA ILE A 436 9.52 40.74 -27.87
C ILE A 436 8.48 41.86 -27.77
N HIS A 437 8.93 43.01 -27.27
CA HIS A 437 8.16 44.24 -27.36
C HIS A 437 7.84 44.49 -28.84
N TYR A 438 6.58 44.24 -29.21
CA TYR A 438 6.01 44.76 -30.43
C TYR A 438 5.97 46.29 -30.31
N PHE A 439 7.07 46.94 -30.73
CA PHE A 439 7.08 48.37 -30.98
C PHE A 439 6.14 48.66 -32.15
N ASP A 440 4.96 49.16 -31.82
CA ASP A 440 3.95 49.60 -32.79
C ASP A 440 4.55 50.69 -33.71
N LYS A 441 4.77 50.33 -34.98
CA LYS A 441 5.17 51.28 -36.03
C LYS A 441 3.96 52.08 -36.53
N LYS A 442 3.34 52.86 -35.64
CA LYS A 442 2.31 53.86 -35.97
C LYS A 442 2.52 55.22 -35.30
N SER A 443 3.68 55.86 -35.54
CA SER A 443 3.84 57.30 -35.35
C SER A 443 5.01 57.92 -36.15
N LEU A 444 5.06 57.65 -37.46
CA LEU A 444 5.95 58.39 -38.39
C LEU A 444 5.18 58.94 -39.59
N TYR A 445 4.23 59.85 -39.31
CA TYR A 445 3.71 60.80 -40.29
C TYR A 445 3.46 62.16 -39.64
N GLY A 446 4.16 63.19 -40.14
CA GLY A 446 3.73 64.59 -40.02
C GLY A 446 4.38 65.45 -38.93
N ILE A 447 5.62 65.92 -39.16
CA ILE A 447 5.94 67.36 -39.12
C ILE A 447 6.98 67.65 -40.21
N ALA A 448 6.56 68.29 -41.31
CA ALA A 448 7.45 68.92 -42.31
C ALA A 448 6.63 69.86 -43.22
N ALA A 449 6.24 71.02 -42.69
CA ALA A 449 5.85 72.23 -43.42
C ALA A 449 6.02 73.43 -42.49
#